data_AF-A0A951SY23-F1
#
_entry.id   AF-A0A951SY23-F1
#
_cell.length_a   1.000
_cell.length_b   1.000
_cell.length_c   1.000
_cell.angle_alpha   90.00
_cell.angle_beta   90.00
_cell.angle_gamma   90.00
#
_symmetry.space_group_name_H-M   'P 1'
#
loop_
_entity.id
_entity.type
_entity.pdbx_description
1 polymer ?
#
loop_
_entity_poly.entity_id
_entity_poly.type
_entity_poly.pdbx_seq_one_letter_code
_entity_poly.pdbx_strand_id
1 'polypeptide(L)'
;MKNNKVLKVVLVFSFILPISLCAQSTLSYAEALELARKTWSERFPVEPISIFESKSNQRVLAAKVQNITVYYYRFEVSLPRLYRQSDDSISQEQEPARNAEVWLRYQPQLKVVDFAFVRDDLLPGTNRQWIE
;
A
#
# COMPACT_ATOMS: atom_id res chain seq x y z
N MET A 1 45.54 -59.01 22.49
CA MET A 1 44.11 -58.68 22.68
C MET A 1 43.95 -57.17 22.59
N LYS A 2 43.24 -56.68 21.56
CA LYS A 2 43.08 -55.25 21.22
C LYS A 2 41.87 -54.67 21.97
N ASN A 3 42.08 -53.61 22.76
CA ASN A 3 41.00 -52.84 23.37
C ASN A 3 40.63 -51.68 22.45
N ASN A 4 39.56 -51.85 21.67
CA ASN A 4 38.98 -50.80 20.84
C ASN A 4 38.17 -49.84 21.73
N LYS A 5 38.73 -48.66 22.00
CA LYS A 5 37.97 -47.54 22.58
C LYS A 5 37.11 -46.93 21.48
N VAL A 6 35.82 -47.21 21.51
CA VAL A 6 34.82 -46.59 20.62
C VAL A 6 34.60 -45.15 21.10
N LEU A 7 35.20 -44.21 20.39
CA LEU A 7 35.02 -42.77 20.58
C LEU A 7 33.63 -42.38 20.06
N LYS A 8 32.67 -42.14 20.96
CA LYS A 8 31.35 -41.60 20.61
C LYS A 8 31.52 -40.12 20.27
N VAL A 9 31.60 -39.81 18.98
CA VAL A 9 31.52 -38.43 18.48
C VAL A 9 30.06 -37.99 18.61
N VAL A 10 29.78 -37.10 19.57
CA VAL A 10 28.49 -36.44 19.71
C VAL A 10 28.43 -35.33 18.66
N LEU A 11 27.65 -35.57 17.61
CA LEU A 11 27.38 -34.63 16.53
C LEU A 11 26.39 -33.58 17.05
N VAL A 12 26.88 -32.41 17.47
CA VAL A 12 26.04 -31.26 17.80
C VAL A 12 25.58 -30.65 16.48
N PHE A 13 24.36 -31.01 16.07
CA PHE A 13 23.67 -30.35 14.96
C PHE A 13 23.42 -28.89 15.34
N SER A 14 24.22 -27.98 14.80
CA SER A 14 23.92 -26.55 14.81
C SER A 14 22.70 -26.32 13.91
N PHE A 15 21.54 -26.20 14.52
CA PHE A 15 20.31 -25.76 13.85
C PHE A 15 20.48 -24.27 13.50
N ILE A 16 21.05 -23.99 12.31
CA ILE A 16 20.94 -22.68 11.70
C ILE A 16 19.49 -22.58 11.25
N LEU A 17 18.64 -22.01 12.11
CA LEU A 17 17.28 -21.62 11.74
C LEU A 17 17.40 -20.72 10.50
N PRO A 18 16.78 -21.09 9.36
CA PRO A 18 16.66 -20.15 8.27
C PRO A 18 15.83 -19.00 8.81
N ILE A 19 16.46 -17.83 8.93
CA ILE A 19 15.74 -16.57 9.08
C ILE A 19 14.88 -16.50 7.82
N SER A 20 13.62 -16.90 7.94
CA SER A 20 12.63 -16.63 6.92
C SER A 20 12.57 -15.11 6.82
N LEU A 21 13.32 -14.55 5.86
CA LEU A 21 12.98 -13.27 5.27
C LEU A 21 11.55 -13.45 4.80
N CYS A 22 10.61 -13.04 5.65
CA CYS A 22 9.23 -12.94 5.28
C CYS A 22 9.22 -11.86 4.21
N ALA A 23 9.29 -12.29 2.94
CA ALA A 23 9.03 -11.44 1.80
C ALA A 23 7.61 -10.94 2.01
N GLN A 24 7.50 -9.74 2.58
CA GLN A 24 6.21 -9.09 2.79
C GLN A 24 5.73 -8.70 1.41
N SER A 25 4.91 -9.59 0.83
CA SER A 25 4.46 -9.48 -0.54
C SER A 25 3.72 -8.17 -0.73
N THR A 26 4.21 -7.38 -1.68
CA THR A 26 3.48 -6.25 -2.26
C THR A 26 2.25 -6.78 -2.98
N LEU A 27 1.23 -5.94 -3.12
CA LEU A 27 0.12 -6.17 -4.05
C LEU A 27 0.56 -5.79 -5.46
N SER A 28 0.00 -6.45 -6.46
CA SER A 28 0.00 -5.90 -7.82
C SER A 28 -0.83 -4.60 -7.88
N TYR A 29 -0.58 -3.77 -8.89
CA TYR A 29 -1.33 -2.52 -9.09
C TYR A 29 -2.84 -2.78 -9.29
N ALA A 30 -3.19 -3.86 -10.00
CA ALA A 30 -4.58 -4.26 -10.21
C ALA A 30 -5.27 -4.66 -8.89
N GLU A 31 -4.60 -5.45 -8.04
CA GLU A 31 -5.13 -5.81 -6.72
C GLU A 31 -5.26 -4.58 -5.81
N ALA A 32 -4.27 -3.68 -5.84
CA ALA A 32 -4.32 -2.43 -5.09
C ALA A 32 -5.47 -1.53 -5.57
N LEU A 33 -5.76 -1.48 -6.87
CA LEU A 33 -6.87 -0.69 -7.42
C LEU A 33 -8.23 -1.24 -6.97
N GLU A 34 -8.42 -2.56 -7.03
CA GLU A 34 -9.64 -3.22 -6.51
C GLU A 34 -9.79 -2.96 -5.01
N LEU A 35 -8.70 -3.06 -4.27
CA LEU A 35 -8.69 -2.77 -2.84
C LEU A 35 -8.97 -1.29 -2.55
N ALA A 36 -8.48 -0.37 -3.39
CA ALA A 36 -8.77 1.06 -3.27
C ALA A 36 -10.26 1.34 -3.46
N ARG A 37 -10.89 0.78 -4.49
CA ARG A 37 -12.34 0.93 -4.74
C ARG A 37 -13.15 0.43 -3.56
N LYS A 38 -12.84 -0.77 -3.08
CA LYS A 38 -13.51 -1.36 -1.90
C LYS A 38 -13.30 -0.51 -0.64
N THR A 39 -12.06 -0.12 -0.35
CA THR A 39 -11.74 0.66 0.86
C THR A 39 -12.39 2.05 0.81
N TRP A 40 -12.57 2.62 -0.38
CA TRP A 40 -13.19 3.92 -0.54
C TRP A 40 -14.67 3.89 -0.15
N SER A 41 -15.44 2.95 -0.71
CA SER A 41 -16.88 2.83 -0.43
C SER A 41 -17.17 2.51 1.04
N GLU A 42 -16.25 1.82 1.72
CA GLU A 42 -16.36 1.55 3.15
C GLU A 42 -16.06 2.78 4.04
N ARG A 43 -15.27 3.74 3.57
CA ARG A 43 -14.72 4.83 4.41
C ARG A 43 -15.23 6.22 4.11
N PHE A 44 -15.60 6.51 2.86
CA PHE A 44 -16.01 7.85 2.45
C PHE A 44 -17.50 7.88 2.10
N PRO A 45 -18.23 8.92 2.53
CA PRO A 45 -19.65 9.05 2.23
C PRO A 45 -19.93 9.46 0.79
N VAL A 46 -18.91 9.94 0.06
CA VAL A 46 -19.03 10.38 -1.33
C VAL A 46 -18.38 9.33 -2.23
N GLU A 47 -19.21 8.70 -3.04
CA GLU A 47 -18.75 7.78 -4.08
C GLU A 47 -18.03 8.56 -5.20
N PRO A 48 -16.85 8.09 -5.64
CA PRO A 48 -16.15 8.72 -6.73
C PRO A 48 -16.79 8.34 -8.06
N ILE A 49 -16.70 9.23 -9.04
CA ILE A 49 -17.09 8.93 -10.42
C ILE A 49 -16.19 7.81 -10.96
N SER A 50 -14.89 7.86 -10.64
CA SER A 50 -13.95 6.79 -10.96
C SER A 50 -12.71 6.85 -10.08
N ILE A 51 -12.08 5.69 -9.88
CA ILE A 51 -10.71 5.54 -9.37
C ILE A 51 -9.92 4.82 -10.46
N PHE A 52 -8.82 5.43 -10.89
CA PHE A 52 -7.98 4.91 -11.96
C PHE A 52 -6.50 5.17 -11.67
N GLU A 53 -5.66 4.47 -12.42
CA GLU A 53 -4.21 4.60 -12.31
C GLU A 53 -3.76 5.99 -12.73
N SER A 54 -2.81 6.55 -11.97
CA SER A 54 -2.17 7.81 -12.34
C SER A 54 -1.46 7.68 -13.69
N LYS A 55 -1.48 8.74 -14.51
CA LYS A 55 -0.76 8.79 -15.80
C LYS A 55 0.76 8.69 -15.67
N SER A 56 1.30 8.91 -14.48
CA SER A 56 2.71 8.63 -14.17
C SER A 56 2.92 7.13 -14.02
N ASN A 57 3.94 6.56 -14.67
CA ASN A 57 4.37 5.15 -14.58
C ASN A 57 3.99 4.48 -13.25
N GLN A 58 3.36 3.29 -13.33
CA GLN A 58 2.89 2.44 -12.22
C GLN A 58 4.03 2.04 -11.27
N ARG A 59 4.53 2.98 -10.47
CA ARG A 59 5.61 2.76 -9.50
C ARG A 59 5.04 2.71 -8.11
N VAL A 60 5.45 1.74 -7.32
CA VAL A 60 5.05 1.66 -5.91
C VAL A 60 6.16 2.29 -5.08
N LEU A 61 5.80 3.13 -4.10
CA LEU A 61 6.78 3.65 -3.16
C LEU A 61 6.76 2.76 -1.90
N ALA A 62 7.86 2.07 -1.65
CA ALA A 62 8.07 1.36 -0.40
C ALA A 62 8.76 2.27 0.62
N ALA A 63 8.32 2.25 1.88
CA ALA A 63 8.91 3.00 2.97
C ALA A 63 8.79 2.26 4.30
N LYS A 64 9.38 2.81 5.36
CA LYS A 64 9.18 2.35 6.74
C LYS A 64 8.47 3.40 7.58
N VAL A 65 7.33 3.04 8.16
CA VAL A 65 6.60 3.86 9.15
C VAL A 65 6.67 3.13 10.48
N GLN A 66 7.27 3.72 11.51
CA GLN A 66 7.43 3.09 12.83
C GLN A 66 8.05 1.67 12.74
N ASN A 67 9.05 1.52 11.86
CA ASN A 67 9.74 0.25 11.55
C ASN A 67 8.87 -0.84 10.86
N ILE A 68 7.65 -0.50 10.44
CA ILE A 68 6.77 -1.37 9.63
C ILE A 68 6.93 -0.99 8.16
N THR A 69 7.14 -1.99 7.28
CA THR A 69 7.17 -1.76 5.82
C THR A 69 5.79 -1.36 5.36
N VAL A 70 5.71 -0.26 4.62
CA VAL A 70 4.48 0.24 4.01
C VAL A 70 4.69 0.43 2.51
N TYR A 71 3.64 0.20 1.74
CA TYR A 71 3.62 0.38 0.30
C TYR A 71 2.59 1.42 -0.10
N TYR A 72 3.00 2.40 -0.90
CA TYR A 72 2.14 3.47 -1.38
C TYR A 72 1.91 3.30 -2.88
N TYR A 73 0.64 3.16 -3.25
CA TYR A 73 0.17 3.05 -4.63
C TYR A 73 -0.49 4.37 -5.03
N ARG A 74 -0.11 4.92 -6.18
CA ARG A 74 -0.62 6.22 -6.64
C ARG A 74 -1.82 6.02 -7.55
N PHE A 75 -2.93 6.66 -7.20
CA PHE A 75 -4.15 6.68 -8.00
C PHE A 75 -4.63 8.11 -8.22
N GLU A 76 -5.46 8.28 -9.26
CA GLU A 76 -6.28 9.45 -9.44
C GLU A 76 -7.74 9.09 -9.14
N VAL A 77 -8.41 9.96 -8.40
CA VAL A 77 -9.83 9.82 -8.08
C VAL A 77 -10.57 10.99 -8.68
N SER A 78 -11.59 10.70 -9.48
CA SER A 78 -12.50 11.69 -10.02
C SER A 78 -13.69 11.85 -9.08
N LEU A 79 -13.85 13.03 -8.50
CA LEU A 79 -14.89 13.33 -7.53
C LEU A 79 -15.92 14.31 -8.10
N PRO A 80 -17.21 14.15 -7.76
CA PRO A 80 -18.20 15.18 -8.03
C PRO A 80 -17.86 16.45 -7.24
N ARG A 81 -18.14 17.62 -7.81
CA ARG A 81 -18.08 18.88 -7.06
C ARG A 81 -19.28 18.96 -6.11
N LEU A 82 -19.02 19.22 -4.83
CA LEU A 82 -20.06 19.48 -3.84
C LEU A 82 -20.39 20.97 -3.87
N TYR A 83 -21.65 21.32 -4.13
CA TYR A 83 -22.13 22.70 -4.14
C TYR A 83 -22.82 23.06 -2.83
N ARG A 84 -22.78 24.35 -2.47
CA ARG A 84 -23.67 24.87 -1.43
C ARG A 84 -25.07 24.97 -2.03
N GLN A 85 -26.05 24.48 -1.27
CA GLN A 85 -27.46 24.38 -1.62
C GLN A 85 -28.14 25.73 -1.95
N SER A 86 -27.44 26.86 -1.86
CA SER A 86 -27.95 28.20 -2.17
C SER A 86 -27.68 28.66 -3.60
N ASP A 87 -26.87 27.93 -4.38
CA ASP A 87 -26.61 28.23 -5.79
C ASP A 87 -27.53 27.39 -6.69
N ASP A 88 -28.84 27.69 -6.65
CA ASP A 88 -29.86 27.02 -7.49
C ASP A 88 -29.65 27.24 -9.01
N SER A 89 -28.71 28.11 -9.40
CA SER A 89 -28.39 28.39 -10.80
C SER A 89 -27.30 27.49 -11.39
N ILE A 90 -26.62 26.67 -10.59
CA ILE A 90 -25.54 25.78 -11.07
C ILE A 90 -26.10 24.37 -11.21
N SER A 91 -26.54 24.03 -12.42
CA SER A 91 -26.85 22.63 -12.75
C SER A 91 -25.58 21.79 -12.55
N GLN A 92 -25.66 20.72 -11.74
CA GLN A 92 -24.52 19.82 -11.47
C GLN A 92 -23.82 19.30 -12.75
N GLU A 93 -24.54 19.27 -13.87
CA GLU A 93 -24.06 18.83 -15.19
C GLU A 93 -23.09 19.82 -15.87
N GLN A 94 -22.98 21.08 -15.41
CA GLN A 94 -22.26 22.13 -16.15
C GLN A 94 -20.78 22.29 -15.79
N GLU A 95 -20.30 21.76 -14.66
CA GLU A 95 -18.87 21.80 -14.33
C GLU A 95 -18.20 20.42 -14.29
N PRO A 96 -16.96 20.31 -14.80
CA PRO A 96 -16.26 19.04 -14.89
C PRO A 96 -15.87 18.51 -13.50
N ALA A 97 -15.88 17.18 -13.39
CA ALA A 97 -15.39 16.44 -12.24
C ALA A 97 -14.00 16.92 -11.81
N ARG A 98 -13.73 16.91 -10.50
CA ARG A 98 -12.42 17.25 -9.97
C ARG A 98 -11.61 15.98 -9.80
N ASN A 99 -10.45 15.91 -10.46
CA ASN A 99 -9.47 14.87 -10.19
C ASN A 99 -8.63 15.24 -8.97
N ALA A 100 -8.37 14.27 -8.10
CA ALA A 100 -7.48 14.37 -6.97
C ALA A 100 -6.47 13.21 -7.00
N GLU A 101 -5.20 13.52 -6.76
CA GLU A 101 -4.20 12.49 -6.51
C GLU A 101 -4.41 11.91 -5.11
N VAL A 102 -4.40 10.59 -5.01
CA VAL A 102 -4.52 9.88 -3.74
C VAL A 102 -3.50 8.76 -3.68
N TRP A 103 -3.07 8.47 -2.46
CA TRP A 103 -2.15 7.38 -2.19
C TRP A 103 -2.87 6.31 -1.37
N LEU A 104 -3.00 5.10 -1.92
CA LEU A 104 -3.39 3.95 -1.13
C LEU A 104 -2.15 3.46 -0.37
N ARG A 105 -2.22 3.50 0.96
CA ARG A 105 -1.18 2.96 1.85
C ARG A 105 -1.58 1.57 2.30
N TYR A 106 -0.74 0.60 1.98
CA TYR A 106 -0.89 -0.80 2.37
C TYR A 106 0.20 -1.22 3.35
N GLN A 107 -0.21 -1.84 4.46
CA GLN A 107 0.68 -2.37 5.50
C GLN A 107 0.49 -3.89 5.62
N PRO A 108 1.30 -4.70 4.92
CA PRO A 108 1.05 -6.14 4.79
C PRO A 108 1.06 -6.89 6.12
N GLN A 109 1.90 -6.48 7.07
CA GLN A 109 2.07 -7.11 8.39
C GLN A 109 0.85 -6.91 9.27
N LEU A 110 0.23 -5.73 9.17
CA LEU A 110 -0.97 -5.40 9.94
C LEU A 110 -2.27 -5.68 9.16
N LYS A 111 -2.15 -5.99 7.86
CA LYS A 111 -3.28 -6.09 6.90
C LYS A 111 -4.16 -4.84 6.92
N VAL A 112 -3.53 -3.68 7.14
CA VAL A 112 -4.21 -2.38 7.17
C VAL A 112 -4.08 -1.70 5.82
N VAL A 113 -5.17 -1.07 5.41
CA VAL A 113 -5.26 -0.25 4.20
C VAL A 113 -5.88 1.08 4.58
N ASP A 114 -5.31 2.17 4.07
CA ASP A 114 -5.89 3.50 4.17
C ASP A 114 -5.43 4.43 3.05
N PHE A 115 -5.97 5.65 3.05
CA PHE A 115 -5.66 6.66 2.05
C PHE A 115 -4.86 7.81 2.66
N ALA A 116 -3.94 8.36 1.87
CA ALA A 116 -3.26 9.61 2.15
C ALA A 116 -3.48 10.61 0.99
N PHE A 117 -3.84 11.84 1.34
CA PHE A 117 -4.16 12.94 0.42
C PHE A 117 -3.08 14.02 0.50
N VAL A 118 -1.84 13.61 0.30
CA VAL A 118 -0.66 14.48 0.40
C VAL A 118 0.22 14.30 -0.82
N ARG A 119 1.12 15.26 -1.02
CA ARG A 119 2.18 15.14 -2.02
C ARG A 119 3.17 14.04 -1.66
N ASP A 120 3.89 13.54 -2.66
CA ASP A 120 4.90 12.49 -2.52
C ASP A 120 5.96 12.80 -1.45
N ASP A 121 6.48 14.02 -1.40
CA ASP A 121 7.48 14.48 -0.45
C ASP A 121 6.98 14.44 1.00
N LEU A 122 5.66 14.55 1.19
CA LEU A 122 4.99 14.55 2.49
C LEU A 122 4.47 13.19 2.94
N LEU A 123 4.66 12.12 2.15
CA LEU A 123 4.21 10.78 2.55
C LEU A 123 4.88 10.30 3.85
N PRO A 124 4.17 9.62 4.77
CA PRO A 124 4.83 9.14 5.98
C PRO A 124 5.94 8.12 5.68
N GLY A 125 7.03 8.16 6.45
CA GLY A 125 8.02 7.09 6.51
C GLY A 125 9.42 7.44 5.99
N THR A 126 10.37 6.57 6.33
CA THR A 126 11.80 6.67 6.01
C THR A 126 12.23 5.53 5.07
N ASN A 127 13.50 5.53 4.63
CA ASN A 127 14.07 4.52 3.73
C ASN A 127 13.22 4.30 2.47
N ARG A 128 12.83 5.42 1.88
CA ARG A 128 11.94 5.46 0.73
C ARG A 128 12.63 4.92 -0.52
N GLN A 129 11.98 3.98 -1.20
CA GLN A 129 12.48 3.39 -2.44
C GLN A 129 11.32 3.15 -3.41
N TRP A 130 11.52 3.50 -4.68
CA TRP A 130 10.59 3.13 -5.74
C TRP A 130 10.85 1.69 -6.15
N ILE A 131 9.78 0.92 -6.30
CA ILE A 131 9.80 -0.45 -6.82
C ILE A 131 8.94 -0.51 -8.08
N GLU A 132 9.39 -1.33 -9.04
CA GLU A 132 8.76 -1.57 -10.35
C GLU A 132 8.15 -2.97 -10.40
#